data_AF-A0A1H2YZE4-F1
#
_entry.id   AF-A0A1H2YZE4-F1
#
_cell.length_a   1.000
_cell.length_b   1.000
_cell.length_c   1.000
_cell.angle_alpha   90.00
_cell.angle_beta   90.00
_cell.angle_gamma   90.00
#
_symmetry.space_group_name_H-M   'P 1'
#
loop_
_entity.id
_entity.type
_entity.pdbx_description
1 polymer ?
#
loop_
_entity_poly.entity_id
_entity_poly.type
_entity_poly.pdbx_seq_one_letter_code
_entity_poly.pdbx_strand_id
1 'polypeptide(L)'
;MVAADTSEKSAEPAHFAVAVRGYNQKQVDERLASLSAELKTTSRNRDEAVATSGELSKALSYAQKELADAKAALVRMTESPSGAGAMAERVRMMMQLAEEEIAELKASADADAASTREEADKYSHESRRAIDKLTRERAAEHEQLMADARAENQRLADEAKAYREKLDDEALERRHAADKKATDELAARIAETERAATERIKALESEAAAKLADANRQLAEAEERQRVTLALKANVADRLAATDLAVQEAIRALAPGEDIPPKPAPKTPAKPAPAPEAAKPRS
;
A
#
# COMPACT_ATOMS: atom_id res chain seq x y z
N MET A 1 -18.83 -69.59 9.56
CA MET A 1 -19.80 -69.13 10.59
C MET A 1 -21.10 -68.82 9.89
N VAL A 2 -22.21 -69.41 10.33
CA VAL A 2 -23.59 -68.95 10.03
C VAL A 2 -24.34 -69.08 11.35
N ALA A 3 -25.13 -68.07 11.72
CA ALA A 3 -25.78 -68.03 13.02
C ALA A 3 -26.97 -69.01 13.09
N ALA A 4 -27.18 -69.62 14.27
CA ALA A 4 -28.46 -70.22 14.61
C ALA A 4 -29.39 -69.10 15.08
N ASP A 5 -30.35 -68.71 14.25
CA ASP A 5 -31.43 -67.80 14.63
C ASP A 5 -32.69 -68.62 14.95
N THR A 6 -32.67 -69.27 16.12
CA THR A 6 -33.84 -70.00 16.65
C THR A 6 -34.85 -69.01 17.21
N SER A 7 -35.57 -68.35 16.29
CA SER A 7 -36.79 -67.61 16.61
C SER A 7 -37.87 -68.58 17.08
N GLU A 8 -37.98 -68.76 18.40
CA GLU A 8 -39.03 -69.56 19.04
C GLU A 8 -40.41 -68.91 18.81
N LYS A 9 -41.07 -69.28 17.70
CA LYS A 9 -42.46 -68.92 17.43
C LYS A 9 -43.33 -69.46 18.56
N SER A 10 -43.68 -68.60 19.51
CA SER A 10 -44.32 -68.96 20.77
C SER A 10 -45.56 -69.83 20.54
N ALA A 11 -45.72 -70.89 21.33
CA ALA A 11 -46.83 -71.83 21.17
C ALA A 11 -48.17 -71.11 21.40
N GLU A 12 -48.93 -70.92 20.31
CA GLU A 12 -50.32 -70.44 20.39
C GLU A 12 -51.15 -71.41 21.26
N PRO A 13 -52.09 -70.90 22.08
CA PRO A 13 -52.90 -71.76 22.93
C PRO A 13 -53.73 -72.73 22.08
N ALA A 14 -53.65 -74.02 22.39
CA ALA A 14 -54.30 -75.10 21.63
C ALA A 14 -55.85 -75.06 21.62
N HIS A 15 -56.45 -74.05 22.26
CA HIS A 15 -57.90 -73.87 22.43
C HIS A 15 -58.27 -72.40 22.22
N PHE A 16 -59.35 -72.14 21.49
CA PHE A 16 -59.91 -70.80 21.32
C PHE A 16 -60.56 -70.31 22.63
N ALA A 17 -60.46 -69.01 22.90
CA ALA A 17 -61.14 -68.39 24.03
C ALA A 17 -62.68 -68.50 23.86
N VAL A 18 -63.40 -68.74 24.95
CA VAL A 18 -64.86 -68.89 24.94
C VAL A 18 -65.53 -67.58 25.35
N ALA A 19 -66.45 -67.12 24.51
CA ALA A 19 -67.37 -66.01 24.73
C ALA A 19 -68.79 -66.51 25.04
N VAL A 20 -69.70 -65.58 25.33
CA VAL A 20 -71.08 -65.83 25.82
C VAL A 20 -71.95 -66.70 24.89
N ARG A 21 -71.52 -66.98 23.64
CA ARG A 21 -72.23 -67.85 22.68
C ARG A 21 -71.32 -68.82 21.90
N GLY A 22 -70.18 -69.23 22.49
CA GLY A 22 -69.22 -70.16 21.87
C GLY A 22 -67.83 -69.54 21.71
N TYR A 23 -67.00 -70.05 20.81
CA TYR A 23 -65.63 -69.54 20.62
C TYR A 23 -65.60 -68.07 20.14
N ASN A 24 -64.54 -67.36 20.50
CA ASN A 24 -64.26 -66.00 20.04
C ASN A 24 -64.05 -65.98 18.52
N GLN A 25 -65.08 -65.56 17.78
CA GLN A 25 -65.09 -65.56 16.32
C GLN A 25 -63.85 -64.88 15.71
N LYS A 26 -63.39 -63.74 16.25
CA LYS A 26 -62.20 -63.05 15.72
C LYS A 26 -60.95 -63.93 15.78
N GLN A 27 -60.72 -64.59 16.91
CA GLN A 27 -59.58 -65.50 17.10
C GLN A 27 -59.67 -66.73 16.21
N VAL A 28 -60.89 -67.23 15.94
CA VAL A 28 -61.13 -68.32 14.99
C VAL A 28 -60.83 -67.88 13.56
N ASP A 29 -61.37 -66.73 13.13
CA ASP A 29 -61.16 -66.17 11.79
C ASP A 29 -59.67 -65.83 11.55
N GLU A 30 -58.99 -65.26 12.54
CA GLU A 30 -57.54 -65.00 12.51
C GLU A 30 -56.72 -66.29 12.39
N ARG A 31 -57.04 -67.35 13.17
CA ARG A 31 -56.35 -68.65 13.07
C ARG A 31 -56.66 -69.37 11.76
N LEU A 32 -57.88 -69.26 11.22
CA LEU A 32 -58.25 -69.83 9.92
C LEU A 32 -57.55 -69.09 8.76
N ALA A 33 -57.43 -67.78 8.83
CA ALA A 33 -56.66 -66.98 7.86
C ALA A 33 -55.16 -67.33 7.93
N SER A 34 -54.60 -67.44 9.15
CA SER A 34 -53.22 -67.87 9.39
C SER A 34 -52.96 -69.27 8.83
N LEU A 35 -53.81 -70.26 9.17
CA LEU A 35 -53.68 -71.63 8.67
C LEU A 35 -53.88 -71.72 7.15
N SER A 36 -54.72 -70.87 6.56
CA SER A 36 -54.87 -70.78 5.09
C SER A 36 -53.62 -70.20 4.42
N ALA A 37 -52.95 -69.24 5.05
CA ALA A 37 -51.68 -68.69 4.58
C ALA A 37 -50.51 -69.68 4.76
N GLU A 38 -50.45 -70.38 5.89
CA GLU A 38 -49.52 -71.49 6.14
C GLU A 38 -49.73 -72.60 5.09
N LEU A 39 -50.96 -73.05 4.85
CA LEU A 39 -51.27 -74.06 3.83
C LEU A 39 -50.91 -73.62 2.40
N LYS A 40 -51.18 -72.36 2.03
CA LYS A 40 -50.81 -71.79 0.73
C LYS A 40 -49.29 -71.75 0.55
N THR A 41 -48.56 -71.41 1.61
CA THR A 41 -47.09 -71.40 1.63
C THR A 41 -46.54 -72.82 1.53
N THR A 42 -47.06 -73.77 2.31
CA THR A 42 -46.66 -75.18 2.23
C THR A 42 -46.98 -75.81 0.88
N SER A 43 -48.11 -75.48 0.23
CA SER A 43 -48.37 -75.92 -1.14
C SER A 43 -47.32 -75.37 -2.10
N ARG A 44 -47.04 -74.07 -2.06
CA ARG A 44 -46.00 -73.45 -2.91
C ARG A 44 -44.64 -74.13 -2.70
N ASN A 45 -44.21 -74.29 -1.46
CA ASN A 45 -42.92 -74.90 -1.14
C ASN A 45 -42.86 -76.38 -1.57
N ARG A 46 -43.98 -77.13 -1.48
CA ARG A 46 -44.10 -78.48 -2.04
C ARG A 46 -43.94 -78.45 -3.56
N ASP A 47 -44.59 -77.52 -4.23
CA ASP A 47 -44.60 -77.46 -5.70
C ASP A 47 -43.21 -77.04 -6.25
N GLU A 48 -42.50 -76.15 -5.54
CA GLU A 48 -41.09 -75.83 -5.79
C GLU A 48 -40.14 -77.02 -5.48
N ALA A 49 -40.41 -77.80 -4.43
CA ALA A 49 -39.67 -79.02 -4.11
C ALA A 49 -39.90 -80.15 -5.13
N VAL A 50 -41.12 -80.28 -5.68
CA VAL A 50 -41.44 -81.23 -6.76
C VAL A 50 -40.78 -80.82 -8.07
N ALA A 51 -40.75 -79.52 -8.39
CA ALA A 51 -40.04 -79.00 -9.56
C ALA A 51 -38.54 -79.31 -9.50
N THR A 52 -37.88 -78.93 -8.40
CA THR A 52 -36.44 -79.19 -8.20
C THR A 52 -36.11 -80.70 -8.13
N SER A 53 -36.97 -81.53 -7.54
CA SER A 53 -36.84 -83.00 -7.61
C SER A 53 -36.92 -83.52 -9.04
N GLY A 54 -37.82 -82.97 -9.87
CA GLY A 54 -37.92 -83.29 -11.29
C GLY A 54 -36.71 -82.84 -12.12
N GLU A 55 -36.09 -81.71 -11.77
CA GLU A 55 -34.86 -81.20 -12.40
C GLU A 55 -33.64 -82.06 -12.02
N LEU A 56 -33.47 -82.37 -10.74
CA LEU A 56 -32.43 -83.29 -10.25
C LEU A 56 -32.57 -84.69 -10.87
N SER A 57 -33.79 -85.18 -11.08
CA SER A 57 -34.05 -86.46 -11.75
C SER A 57 -33.62 -86.45 -13.22
N LYS A 58 -33.82 -85.33 -13.94
CA LYS A 58 -33.33 -85.16 -15.32
C LYS A 58 -31.80 -85.09 -15.35
N ALA A 59 -31.19 -84.30 -14.46
CA ALA A 59 -29.74 -84.16 -14.36
C ALA A 59 -29.05 -85.50 -14.03
N LEU A 60 -29.63 -86.29 -13.10
CA LEU A 60 -29.16 -87.63 -12.78
C LEU A 60 -29.25 -88.58 -13.98
N SER A 61 -30.37 -88.57 -14.71
CA SER A 61 -30.55 -89.40 -15.91
C SER A 61 -29.57 -89.03 -17.03
N TYR A 62 -29.30 -87.75 -17.21
CA TYR A 62 -28.30 -87.24 -18.16
C TYR A 62 -26.88 -87.70 -17.77
N ALA A 63 -26.45 -87.45 -16.53
CA ALA A 63 -25.14 -87.85 -16.03
C ALA A 63 -24.95 -89.39 -16.03
N GLN A 64 -26.00 -90.17 -15.75
CA GLN A 64 -25.97 -91.63 -15.87
C GLN A 64 -25.74 -92.08 -17.32
N LYS A 65 -26.33 -91.39 -18.29
CA LYS A 65 -26.11 -91.66 -19.71
C LYS A 65 -24.67 -91.30 -20.14
N GLU A 66 -24.20 -90.09 -19.81
CA GLU A 66 -22.82 -89.68 -20.14
C GLU A 66 -21.79 -90.62 -19.52
N LEU A 67 -22.00 -91.06 -18.28
CA LEU A 67 -21.14 -92.03 -17.60
C LEU A 67 -21.17 -93.42 -18.25
N ALA A 68 -22.28 -93.81 -18.89
CA ALA A 68 -22.35 -95.04 -19.68
C ALA A 68 -21.64 -94.90 -21.04
N ASP A 69 -21.87 -93.78 -21.75
CA ASP A 69 -21.24 -93.48 -23.03
C ASP A 69 -19.70 -93.32 -22.87
N ALA A 70 -19.23 -92.64 -21.82
CA ALA A 70 -17.82 -92.49 -21.49
C ALA A 70 -17.15 -93.84 -21.11
N LYS A 71 -17.84 -94.71 -20.37
CA LYS A 71 -17.36 -96.09 -20.11
C LYS A 71 -17.23 -96.89 -21.41
N ALA A 72 -18.20 -96.77 -22.32
CA ALA A 72 -18.14 -97.45 -23.61
C ALA A 72 -16.99 -96.92 -24.49
N ALA A 73 -16.69 -95.62 -24.46
CA ALA A 73 -15.53 -95.04 -25.13
C ALA A 73 -14.20 -95.53 -24.52
N LEU A 74 -14.08 -95.55 -23.19
CA LEU A 74 -12.89 -96.03 -22.47
C LEU A 74 -12.59 -97.50 -22.79
N VAL A 75 -13.59 -98.37 -22.79
CA VAL A 75 -13.44 -99.79 -23.14
C VAL A 75 -12.84 -99.94 -24.55
N ARG A 76 -13.39 -99.26 -25.56
CA ARG A 76 -12.85 -99.26 -26.94
C ARG A 76 -11.40 -98.78 -27.00
N MET A 77 -11.03 -97.78 -26.20
CA MET A 77 -9.65 -97.31 -26.09
C MET A 77 -8.70 -98.37 -25.48
N THR A 78 -9.16 -99.13 -24.50
CA THR A 78 -8.36 -100.18 -23.85
C THR A 78 -8.25 -101.47 -24.66
N GLU A 79 -9.29 -101.86 -25.38
CA GLU A 79 -9.34 -103.13 -26.14
C GLU A 79 -8.53 -103.09 -27.44
N SER A 80 -8.33 -101.93 -28.04
CA SER A 80 -7.52 -101.77 -29.26
C SER A 80 -6.86 -100.39 -29.33
N PRO A 81 -5.78 -100.13 -28.55
CA PRO A 81 -5.17 -98.80 -28.47
C PRO A 81 -4.65 -98.25 -29.81
N SER A 82 -4.25 -99.12 -30.73
CA SER A 82 -3.82 -98.78 -32.10
C SER A 82 -4.96 -98.76 -33.13
N GLY A 83 -6.19 -99.12 -32.73
CA GLY A 83 -7.36 -99.15 -33.60
C GLY A 83 -7.90 -97.75 -33.91
N ALA A 84 -8.57 -97.60 -35.06
CA ALA A 84 -9.08 -96.32 -35.53
C ALA A 84 -10.03 -95.62 -34.52
N GLY A 85 -10.83 -96.38 -33.77
CA GLY A 85 -11.67 -95.85 -32.70
C GLY A 85 -10.85 -95.23 -31.55
N ALA A 86 -9.83 -95.92 -31.05
CA ALA A 86 -8.96 -95.42 -29.97
C ALA A 86 -8.08 -94.23 -30.39
N MET A 87 -7.87 -94.03 -31.69
CA MET A 87 -7.27 -92.81 -32.24
C MET A 87 -8.30 -91.68 -32.34
N ALA A 88 -9.52 -91.95 -32.81
CA ALA A 88 -10.58 -90.95 -32.91
C ALA A 88 -10.98 -90.37 -31.54
N GLU A 89 -11.13 -91.20 -30.50
CA GLU A 89 -11.44 -90.70 -29.15
C GLU A 89 -10.28 -89.87 -28.57
N ARG A 90 -9.02 -90.23 -28.84
CA ARG A 90 -7.86 -89.42 -28.42
C ARG A 90 -7.78 -88.07 -29.14
N VAL A 91 -8.14 -88.01 -30.42
CA VAL A 91 -8.24 -86.74 -31.16
C VAL A 91 -9.37 -85.86 -30.61
N ARG A 92 -10.52 -86.43 -30.20
CA ARG A 92 -11.57 -85.67 -29.49
C ARG A 92 -11.06 -85.12 -28.17
N MET A 93 -10.44 -85.96 -27.34
CA MET A 93 -9.95 -85.52 -26.03
C MET A 93 -8.83 -84.46 -26.15
N MET A 94 -7.97 -84.54 -27.17
CA MET A 94 -7.02 -83.48 -27.49
C MET A 94 -7.69 -82.19 -27.96
N MET A 95 -8.78 -82.27 -28.74
CA MET A 95 -9.55 -81.07 -29.14
C MET A 95 -10.22 -80.42 -27.92
N GLN A 96 -10.85 -81.21 -27.04
CA GLN A 96 -11.48 -80.70 -25.82
C GLN A 96 -10.45 -80.04 -24.88
N LEU A 97 -9.29 -80.66 -24.68
CA LEU A 97 -8.21 -80.08 -23.89
C LEU A 97 -7.68 -78.77 -24.51
N ALA A 98 -7.58 -78.69 -25.84
CA ALA A 98 -7.23 -77.44 -26.53
C ALA A 98 -8.33 -76.37 -26.46
N GLU A 99 -9.61 -76.75 -26.46
CA GLU A 99 -10.73 -75.83 -26.23
C GLU A 99 -10.75 -75.29 -24.79
N GLU A 100 -10.44 -76.14 -23.81
CA GLU A 100 -10.23 -75.77 -22.39
C GLU A 100 -9.03 -74.83 -22.22
N GLU A 101 -7.86 -75.15 -22.81
CA GLU A 101 -6.66 -74.32 -22.78
C GLU A 101 -6.90 -72.95 -23.46
N ILE A 102 -7.62 -72.91 -24.59
CA ILE A 102 -8.02 -71.66 -25.26
C ILE A 102 -9.01 -70.85 -24.40
N ALA A 103 -9.88 -71.50 -23.62
CA ALA A 103 -10.80 -70.82 -22.71
C ALA A 103 -10.04 -70.23 -21.50
N GLU A 104 -9.09 -70.96 -20.91
CA GLU A 104 -8.23 -70.49 -19.82
C GLU A 104 -7.33 -69.33 -20.27
N LEU A 105 -6.69 -69.44 -21.45
CA LEU A 105 -5.87 -68.36 -22.02
C LEU A 105 -6.69 -67.08 -22.27
N LYS A 106 -7.95 -67.20 -22.71
CA LYS A 106 -8.86 -66.04 -22.83
C LYS A 106 -9.23 -65.46 -21.48
N ALA A 107 -9.58 -66.29 -20.51
CA ALA A 107 -9.92 -65.84 -19.16
C ALA A 107 -8.74 -65.11 -18.47
N SER A 108 -7.51 -65.61 -18.66
CA SER A 108 -6.29 -64.90 -18.21
C SER A 108 -6.13 -63.57 -18.94
N ALA A 109 -6.19 -63.56 -20.28
CA ALA A 109 -6.00 -62.34 -21.06
C ALA A 109 -7.05 -61.24 -20.74
N ASP A 110 -8.30 -61.62 -20.51
CA ASP A 110 -9.36 -60.69 -20.07
C ASP A 110 -9.13 -60.19 -18.63
N ALA A 111 -8.62 -61.04 -17.72
CA ALA A 111 -8.26 -60.65 -16.36
C ALA A 111 -7.02 -59.72 -16.32
N ASP A 112 -5.98 -60.03 -17.09
CA ASP A 112 -4.77 -59.21 -17.24
C ASP A 112 -5.12 -57.84 -17.85
N ALA A 113 -5.99 -57.82 -18.87
CA ALA A 113 -6.52 -56.59 -19.47
C ALA A 113 -7.41 -55.78 -18.49
N ALA A 114 -8.12 -56.45 -17.58
CA ALA A 114 -8.88 -55.78 -16.53
C ALA A 114 -7.96 -55.16 -15.46
N SER A 115 -6.96 -55.91 -14.95
CA SER A 115 -5.98 -55.39 -13.97
C SER A 115 -5.21 -54.20 -14.54
N THR A 116 -4.71 -54.33 -15.79
CA THR A 116 -3.98 -53.26 -16.48
C THR A 116 -4.81 -51.97 -16.60
N ARG A 117 -6.13 -52.08 -16.85
CA ARG A 117 -7.04 -50.93 -16.89
C ARG A 117 -7.27 -50.33 -15.50
N GLU A 118 -7.53 -51.18 -14.49
CA GLU A 118 -7.76 -50.71 -13.11
C GLU A 118 -6.52 -50.02 -12.53
N GLU A 119 -5.31 -50.53 -12.82
CA GLU A 119 -4.04 -49.91 -12.46
C GLU A 119 -3.81 -48.57 -13.18
N ALA A 120 -4.10 -48.49 -14.48
CA ALA A 120 -4.01 -47.24 -15.25
C ALA A 120 -5.01 -46.17 -14.74
N ASP A 121 -6.24 -46.57 -14.41
CA ASP A 121 -7.25 -45.66 -13.85
C ASP A 121 -6.87 -45.21 -12.43
N LYS A 122 -6.38 -46.10 -11.57
CA LYS A 122 -5.81 -45.75 -10.25
C LYS A 122 -4.68 -44.72 -10.39
N TYR A 123 -3.69 -45.01 -11.23
CA TYR A 123 -2.56 -44.11 -11.48
C TYR A 123 -3.00 -42.75 -12.04
N SER A 124 -3.98 -42.73 -12.95
CA SER A 124 -4.60 -41.51 -13.49
C SER A 124 -5.30 -40.69 -12.38
N HIS A 125 -6.07 -41.34 -11.51
CA HIS A 125 -6.75 -40.68 -10.39
C HIS A 125 -5.79 -40.17 -9.31
N GLU A 126 -4.76 -40.94 -8.95
CA GLU A 126 -3.73 -40.53 -8.00
C GLU A 126 -2.89 -39.38 -8.54
N SER A 127 -2.45 -39.45 -9.80
CA SER A 127 -1.72 -38.36 -10.47
C SER A 127 -2.53 -37.06 -10.49
N ARG A 128 -3.83 -37.12 -10.83
CA ARG A 128 -4.73 -35.95 -10.77
C ARG A 128 -4.84 -35.40 -9.35
N ARG A 129 -5.05 -36.25 -8.35
CA ARG A 129 -5.11 -35.82 -6.94
C ARG A 129 -3.81 -35.18 -6.44
N ALA A 130 -2.66 -35.70 -6.85
CA ALA A 130 -1.35 -35.14 -6.52
C ALA A 130 -1.14 -33.76 -7.16
N ILE A 131 -1.53 -33.59 -8.44
CA ILE A 131 -1.49 -32.30 -9.13
C ILE A 131 -2.47 -31.30 -8.48
N ASP A 132 -3.73 -31.68 -8.25
CA ASP A 132 -4.74 -30.84 -7.58
C ASP A 132 -4.26 -30.36 -6.20
N LYS A 133 -3.63 -31.25 -5.43
CA LYS A 133 -3.05 -30.94 -4.12
C LYS A 133 -1.91 -29.93 -4.26
N LEU A 134 -0.93 -30.20 -5.12
CA LEU A 134 0.21 -29.31 -5.36
C LEU A 134 -0.22 -27.93 -5.88
N THR A 135 -1.19 -27.86 -6.80
CA THR A 135 -1.72 -26.60 -7.31
C THR A 135 -2.40 -25.78 -6.21
N ARG A 136 -3.15 -26.41 -5.30
CA ARG A 136 -3.75 -25.73 -4.13
C ARG A 136 -2.70 -25.25 -3.13
N GLU A 137 -1.69 -26.06 -2.85
CA GLU A 137 -0.58 -25.69 -1.96
C GLU A 137 0.20 -24.50 -2.53
N ARG A 138 0.59 -24.53 -3.81
CA ARG A 138 1.26 -23.40 -4.47
C ARG A 138 0.39 -22.15 -4.60
N ALA A 139 -0.93 -22.29 -4.76
CA ALA A 139 -1.84 -21.15 -4.76
C ALA A 139 -1.91 -20.48 -3.37
N ALA A 140 -1.98 -21.28 -2.31
CA ALA A 140 -1.98 -20.77 -0.93
C ALA A 140 -0.63 -20.14 -0.53
N GLU A 141 0.50 -20.77 -0.87
CA GLU A 141 1.85 -20.20 -0.69
C GLU A 141 1.98 -18.84 -1.40
N HIS A 142 1.50 -18.75 -2.65
CA HIS A 142 1.53 -17.52 -3.43
C HIS A 142 0.60 -16.43 -2.86
N GLU A 143 -0.60 -16.79 -2.39
CA GLU A 143 -1.51 -15.85 -1.75
C GLU A 143 -0.94 -15.30 -0.44
N GLN A 144 -0.33 -16.15 0.39
CA GLN A 144 0.39 -15.75 1.61
C GLN A 144 1.56 -14.82 1.29
N LEU A 145 2.45 -15.21 0.38
CA LEU A 145 3.59 -14.38 -0.04
C LEU A 145 3.15 -13.01 -0.57
N MET A 146 2.03 -12.94 -1.29
CA MET A 146 1.47 -11.68 -1.80
C MET A 146 0.78 -10.85 -0.71
N ALA A 147 0.21 -11.48 0.32
CA ALA A 147 -0.32 -10.79 1.49
C ALA A 147 0.81 -10.18 2.34
N ASP A 148 1.85 -10.97 2.63
CA ASP A 148 3.04 -10.54 3.39
C ASP A 148 3.79 -9.42 2.65
N ALA A 149 4.01 -9.58 1.34
CA ALA A 149 4.64 -8.54 0.53
C ALA A 149 3.83 -7.22 0.50
N ARG A 150 2.49 -7.29 0.51
CA ARG A 150 1.64 -6.09 0.62
C ARG A 150 1.73 -5.45 2.00
N ALA A 151 1.67 -6.24 3.06
CA ALA A 151 1.80 -5.75 4.43
C ALA A 151 3.16 -5.08 4.66
N GLU A 152 4.25 -5.65 4.14
CA GLU A 152 5.59 -5.08 4.24
C GLU A 152 5.74 -3.79 3.40
N ASN A 153 5.21 -3.76 2.18
CA ASN A 153 5.21 -2.54 1.37
C ASN A 153 4.39 -1.42 2.04
N GLN A 154 3.26 -1.75 2.69
CA GLN A 154 2.49 -0.77 3.45
C GLN A 154 3.27 -0.27 4.67
N ARG A 155 3.88 -1.17 5.46
CA ARG A 155 4.72 -0.82 6.61
C ARG A 155 5.85 0.13 6.22
N LEU A 156 6.57 -0.16 5.13
CA LEU A 156 7.64 0.67 4.61
C LEU A 156 7.13 2.02 4.06
N ALA A 157 5.94 2.06 3.46
CA ALA A 157 5.31 3.30 3.00
C ALA A 157 4.90 4.21 4.17
N ASP A 158 4.31 3.63 5.23
CA ASP A 158 3.92 4.35 6.45
C ASP A 158 5.16 4.85 7.22
N GLU A 159 6.22 4.04 7.32
CA GLU A 159 7.50 4.46 7.92
C GLU A 159 8.18 5.57 7.10
N ALA A 160 8.25 5.43 5.78
CA ALA A 160 8.82 6.45 4.89
C ALA A 160 8.00 7.76 4.91
N LYS A 161 6.69 7.68 5.09
CA LYS A 161 5.83 8.85 5.30
C LYS A 161 6.15 9.52 6.65
N ALA A 162 6.15 8.77 7.75
CA ALA A 162 6.44 9.30 9.08
C ALA A 162 7.87 9.87 9.20
N TYR A 163 8.82 9.37 8.41
CA TYR A 163 10.16 9.94 8.31
C TYR A 163 10.18 11.27 7.55
N ARG A 164 9.39 11.41 6.47
CA ARG A 164 9.24 12.69 5.74
C ARG A 164 8.58 13.75 6.60
N GLU A 165 7.49 13.43 7.28
CA GLU A 165 6.77 14.35 8.17
C GLU A 165 7.72 14.91 9.25
N LYS A 166 8.51 14.05 9.91
CA LYS A 166 9.56 14.47 10.85
C LYS A 166 10.64 15.38 10.24
N LEU A 167 11.04 15.11 9.00
CA LEU A 167 12.08 15.90 8.31
C LEU A 167 11.55 17.27 7.88
N ASP A 168 10.28 17.35 7.46
CA ASP A 168 9.59 18.59 7.13
C ASP A 168 9.37 19.44 8.40
N ASP A 169 8.93 18.83 9.52
CA ASP A 169 8.83 19.49 10.83
C ASP A 169 10.20 20.06 11.28
N GLU A 170 11.26 19.25 11.22
CA GLU A 170 12.62 19.67 11.60
C GLU A 170 13.18 20.74 10.63
N ALA A 171 12.73 20.79 9.38
CA ALA A 171 13.07 21.83 8.43
C ALA A 171 12.30 23.13 8.69
N LEU A 172 11.03 23.07 9.12
CA LEU A 172 10.23 24.21 9.54
C LEU A 172 10.80 24.86 10.80
N GLU A 173 11.12 24.07 11.83
CA GLU A 173 11.74 24.57 13.06
C GLU A 173 13.11 25.22 12.78
N ARG A 174 13.93 24.63 11.90
CA ARG A 174 15.20 25.27 11.46
C ARG A 174 14.97 26.60 10.75
N ARG A 175 13.92 26.72 9.92
CA ARG A 175 13.56 27.99 9.25
C ARG A 175 13.12 29.03 10.27
N HIS A 176 12.16 28.72 11.14
CA HIS A 176 11.70 29.63 12.19
C HIS A 176 12.83 30.08 13.12
N ALA A 177 13.75 29.19 13.48
CA ALA A 177 14.93 29.54 14.27
C ALA A 177 15.94 30.41 13.51
N ALA A 178 16.06 30.28 12.19
CA ALA A 178 16.89 31.12 11.34
C ALA A 178 16.27 32.51 11.10
N ASP A 179 14.98 32.56 10.76
CA ASP A 179 14.20 33.78 10.55
C ASP A 179 14.19 34.64 11.83
N LYS A 180 14.01 34.02 13.00
CA LYS A 180 14.08 34.71 14.29
C LYS A 180 15.47 35.31 14.53
N LYS A 181 16.55 34.55 14.30
CA LYS A 181 17.92 35.08 14.42
C LYS A 181 18.17 36.24 13.46
N ALA A 182 17.70 36.14 12.21
CA ALA A 182 17.84 37.22 11.22
C ALA A 182 17.08 38.48 11.65
N THR A 183 15.87 38.35 12.21
CA THR A 183 15.11 39.51 12.74
C THR A 183 15.74 40.10 14.00
N ASP A 184 16.23 39.27 14.93
CA ASP A 184 16.94 39.72 16.12
C ASP A 184 18.27 40.45 15.76
N GLU A 185 19.05 39.93 14.80
CA GLU A 185 20.26 40.57 14.27
C GLU A 185 19.97 41.89 13.54
N LEU A 186 18.91 41.94 12.72
CA LEU A 186 18.50 43.17 12.03
C LEU A 186 18.04 44.23 13.02
N ALA A 187 17.25 43.87 14.03
CA ALA A 187 16.82 44.78 15.08
C ALA A 187 18.02 45.32 15.89
N ALA A 188 18.99 44.46 16.21
CA ALA A 188 20.23 44.87 16.89
C ALA A 188 21.04 45.87 16.05
N ARG A 189 21.21 45.61 14.74
CA ARG A 189 21.90 46.51 13.80
C ARG A 189 21.17 47.84 13.65
N ILE A 190 19.83 47.83 13.53
CA ILE A 190 19.03 49.06 13.46
C ILE A 190 19.28 49.90 14.72
N ALA A 191 19.11 49.32 15.91
CA ALA A 191 19.34 50.02 17.18
C ALA A 191 20.79 50.52 17.36
N GLU A 192 21.80 49.81 16.81
CA GLU A 192 23.19 50.30 16.77
C GLU A 192 23.34 51.49 15.82
N THR A 193 22.79 51.42 14.60
CA THR A 193 22.86 52.52 13.63
C THR A 193 22.08 53.76 14.10
N GLU A 194 20.96 53.59 14.79
CA GLU A 194 20.20 54.68 15.41
C GLU A 194 21.02 55.37 16.50
N ARG A 195 21.64 54.62 17.43
CA ARG A 195 22.55 55.18 18.45
C ARG A 195 23.71 55.93 17.80
N ALA A 196 24.36 55.32 16.80
CA ALA A 196 25.46 55.95 16.07
C ALA A 196 25.02 57.22 15.32
N ALA A 197 23.78 57.27 14.82
CA ALA A 197 23.19 58.47 14.25
C ALA A 197 22.91 59.54 15.32
N THR A 198 22.32 59.20 16.46
CA THR A 198 22.04 60.18 17.52
C THR A 198 23.31 60.77 18.12
N GLU A 199 24.37 59.99 18.33
CA GLU A 199 25.65 60.54 18.80
C GLU A 199 26.35 61.42 17.76
N ARG A 200 26.24 61.08 16.46
CA ARG A 200 26.72 61.97 15.38
C ARG A 200 25.94 63.27 15.31
N ILE A 201 24.61 63.24 15.50
CA ILE A 201 23.77 64.44 15.54
C ILE A 201 24.19 65.33 16.71
N LYS A 202 24.27 64.79 17.94
CA LYS A 202 24.75 65.54 19.12
C LYS A 202 26.16 66.14 18.93
N ALA A 203 27.07 65.38 18.31
CA ALA A 203 28.43 65.86 18.03
C ALA A 203 28.43 67.04 17.04
N LEU A 204 27.65 66.94 15.96
CA LEU A 204 27.49 68.02 14.97
C LEU A 204 26.75 69.24 15.54
N GLU A 205 25.75 69.04 16.40
CA GLU A 205 25.07 70.11 17.12
C GLU A 205 26.02 70.85 18.07
N SER A 206 26.85 70.11 18.81
CA SER A 206 27.88 70.67 19.70
C SER A 206 28.96 71.43 18.91
N GLU A 207 29.43 70.88 17.78
CA GLU A 207 30.40 71.53 16.90
C GLU A 207 29.80 72.80 16.25
N ALA A 208 28.54 72.77 15.81
CA ALA A 208 27.82 73.92 15.29
C ALA A 208 27.61 74.99 16.35
N ALA A 209 27.21 74.62 17.58
CA ALA A 209 27.07 75.54 18.70
C ALA A 209 28.40 76.19 19.07
N ALA A 210 29.51 75.44 19.08
CA ALA A 210 30.85 75.97 19.31
C ALA A 210 31.27 76.96 18.21
N LYS A 211 31.03 76.64 16.93
CA LYS A 211 31.31 77.53 15.80
C LYS A 211 30.47 78.81 15.83
N LEU A 212 29.19 78.72 16.20
CA LEU A 212 28.31 79.88 16.37
C LEU A 212 28.75 80.74 17.55
N ALA A 213 29.14 80.13 18.68
CA ALA A 213 29.67 80.86 19.82
C ALA A 213 30.96 81.60 19.48
N ASP A 214 31.87 80.99 18.71
CA ASP A 214 33.11 81.64 18.30
C ASP A 214 32.89 82.73 17.23
N ALA A 215 32.03 82.50 16.24
CA ALA A 215 31.63 83.52 15.28
C ALA A 215 30.99 84.75 15.98
N ASN A 216 30.17 84.53 17.01
CA ASN A 216 29.59 85.61 17.82
C ASN A 216 30.66 86.37 18.63
N ARG A 217 31.70 85.70 19.14
CA ARG A 217 32.85 86.39 19.77
C ARG A 217 33.61 87.23 18.76
N GLN A 218 33.95 86.66 17.59
CA GLN A 218 34.66 87.36 16.52
C GLN A 218 33.87 88.58 16.02
N LEU A 219 32.54 88.48 15.96
CA LEU A 219 31.64 89.59 15.63
C LEU A 219 31.64 90.67 16.73
N ALA A 220 31.52 90.28 18.01
CA ALA A 220 31.59 91.23 19.13
C ALA A 220 32.96 91.93 19.22
N GLU A 221 34.06 91.21 18.97
CA GLU A 221 35.40 91.81 18.85
C GLU A 221 35.50 92.75 17.64
N ALA A 222 34.90 92.41 16.50
CA ALA A 222 34.88 93.28 15.33
C ALA A 222 34.07 94.55 15.59
N GLU A 223 32.92 94.45 16.27
CA GLU A 223 32.13 95.60 16.72
C GLU A 223 32.92 96.47 17.69
N GLU A 224 33.60 95.91 18.70
CA GLU A 224 34.41 96.72 19.63
C GLU A 224 35.62 97.36 18.94
N ARG A 225 36.31 96.64 18.05
CA ARG A 225 37.37 97.23 17.20
C ARG A 225 36.81 98.37 16.33
N GLN A 226 35.58 98.25 15.83
CA GLN A 226 34.89 99.31 15.08
C GLN A 226 34.50 100.48 15.99
N ARG A 227 33.98 100.24 17.20
CA ARG A 227 33.65 101.28 18.21
C ARG A 227 34.90 102.07 18.60
N VAL A 228 35.99 101.38 18.93
CA VAL A 228 37.31 102.00 19.23
C VAL A 228 37.84 102.77 18.02
N THR A 229 37.71 102.24 16.79
CA THR A 229 38.13 102.95 15.57
C THR A 229 37.27 104.20 15.30
N LEU A 230 35.97 104.15 15.55
CA LEU A 230 35.08 105.31 15.42
C LEU A 230 35.34 106.35 16.51
N ALA A 231 35.58 105.94 17.75
CA ALA A 231 35.97 106.83 18.85
C ALA A 231 37.34 107.49 18.59
N LEU A 232 38.31 106.76 18.04
CA LEU A 232 39.59 107.32 17.61
C LEU A 232 39.43 108.30 16.45
N LYS A 233 38.60 107.97 15.45
CA LYS A 233 38.27 108.88 14.35
C LYS A 233 37.56 110.15 14.83
N ALA A 234 36.67 110.05 15.81
CA ALA A 234 36.05 111.20 16.47
C ALA A 234 37.12 112.06 17.16
N ASN A 235 37.94 111.49 18.06
CA ASN A 235 39.04 112.21 18.72
C ASN A 235 40.03 112.85 17.74
N VAL A 236 40.29 112.23 16.58
CA VAL A 236 41.13 112.80 15.51
C VAL A 236 40.38 113.91 14.76
N ALA A 237 39.09 113.78 14.50
CA ALA A 237 38.27 114.84 13.92
C ALA A 237 38.13 116.06 14.86
N ASP A 238 37.93 115.83 16.17
CA ASP A 238 37.90 116.86 17.21
C ASP A 238 39.24 117.59 17.31
N ARG A 239 40.36 116.84 17.28
CA ARG A 239 41.70 117.43 17.20
C ARG A 239 41.95 118.19 15.91
N LEU A 240 41.52 117.66 14.77
CA LEU A 240 41.65 118.33 13.48
C LEU A 240 40.82 119.62 13.44
N ALA A 241 39.59 119.60 13.94
CA ALA A 241 38.75 120.78 14.10
C ALA A 241 39.36 121.80 15.07
N ALA A 242 39.94 121.37 16.18
CA ALA A 242 40.67 122.26 17.09
C ALA A 242 41.92 122.87 16.45
N THR A 243 42.69 122.10 15.65
CA THR A 243 43.83 122.64 14.91
C THR A 243 43.43 123.51 13.74
N ASP A 244 42.32 123.20 13.03
CA ASP A 244 41.83 124.01 11.92
C ASP A 244 41.23 125.33 12.45
N LEU A 245 40.55 125.31 13.59
CA LEU A 245 40.11 126.51 14.28
C LEU A 245 41.30 127.36 14.74
N ALA A 246 42.34 126.76 15.33
CA ALA A 246 43.58 127.46 15.69
C ALA A 246 44.35 128.00 14.46
N VAL A 247 44.31 127.30 13.33
CA VAL A 247 44.88 127.75 12.04
C VAL A 247 44.04 128.88 11.44
N GLN A 248 42.71 128.82 11.52
CA GLN A 248 41.83 129.92 11.11
C GLN A 248 42.03 131.16 12.00
N GLU A 249 42.23 130.99 13.31
CA GLU A 249 42.63 132.09 14.21
C GLU A 249 44.00 132.66 13.85
N ALA A 250 44.99 131.82 13.51
CA ALA A 250 46.30 132.27 13.05
C ALA A 250 46.25 133.00 11.68
N ILE A 251 45.46 132.51 10.73
CA ILE A 251 45.21 133.17 9.44
C ILE A 251 44.51 134.52 9.65
N ARG A 252 43.54 134.58 10.57
CA ARG A 252 42.84 135.82 10.95
C ARG A 252 43.75 136.85 11.63
N ALA A 253 44.93 136.45 12.09
CA ALA A 253 45.96 137.34 12.65
C ALA A 253 46.97 137.87 11.60
N LEU A 254 47.07 137.26 10.41
CA LEU A 254 48.11 137.57 9.40
C LEU A 254 47.58 137.70 7.95
N ALA A 255 46.74 138.71 7.67
CA ALA A 255 46.81 139.58 6.46
C ALA A 255 45.54 140.48 6.28
N PRO A 256 45.66 141.66 5.65
CA PRO A 256 44.52 142.49 5.20
C PRO A 256 44.33 142.53 3.67
N GLY A 257 43.09 142.74 3.20
CA GLY A 257 42.80 143.36 1.88
C GLY A 257 42.04 142.55 0.80
N GLU A 258 40.92 143.12 0.33
CA GLU A 258 40.37 143.16 -1.05
C GLU A 258 39.93 141.90 -1.87
N ASP A 259 38.61 141.81 -2.08
CA ASP A 259 37.88 141.79 -3.38
C ASP A 259 37.80 140.61 -4.41
N ILE A 260 36.71 139.84 -4.27
CA ILE A 260 35.71 139.35 -5.29
C ILE A 260 36.15 138.24 -6.36
N PRO A 261 35.45 137.91 -7.48
CA PRO A 261 35.00 136.52 -7.84
C PRO A 261 35.72 135.88 -9.08
N PRO A 262 35.31 134.75 -9.75
CA PRO A 262 34.03 133.99 -9.73
C PRO A 262 34.08 132.43 -9.93
N LYS A 263 32.92 131.84 -10.30
CA LYS A 263 32.64 130.44 -10.76
C LYS A 263 33.53 129.95 -11.92
N PRO A 264 33.79 128.63 -12.11
CA PRO A 264 32.79 127.73 -12.72
C PRO A 264 32.83 126.23 -12.26
N ALA A 265 32.11 125.36 -12.99
CA ALA A 265 32.16 123.89 -12.97
C ALA A 265 32.27 123.40 -14.46
N PRO A 266 32.01 122.14 -14.90
CA PRO A 266 31.80 120.85 -14.22
C PRO A 266 32.52 119.63 -14.90
N LYS A 267 32.14 118.39 -14.55
CA LYS A 267 31.98 117.16 -15.39
C LYS A 267 32.82 115.89 -15.08
N THR A 268 32.05 114.81 -14.91
CA THR A 268 32.23 113.37 -15.24
C THR A 268 32.79 113.13 -16.67
N PRO A 269 33.36 111.94 -17.04
CA PRO A 269 32.57 110.67 -17.09
C PRO A 269 33.30 109.29 -17.07
N ALA A 270 32.44 108.25 -17.18
CA ALA A 270 32.62 107.01 -17.98
C ALA A 270 33.13 105.69 -17.35
N LYS A 271 32.19 104.71 -17.39
CA LYS A 271 32.33 103.25 -17.56
C LYS A 271 33.17 102.88 -18.82
N PRO A 272 33.61 101.62 -19.08
CA PRO A 272 32.76 100.40 -19.09
C PRO A 272 33.41 99.09 -18.55
N ALA A 273 32.66 97.97 -18.68
CA ALA A 273 33.06 96.59 -18.37
C ALA A 273 33.50 95.81 -19.65
N PRO A 274 33.85 94.52 -19.58
CA PRO A 274 32.82 93.46 -19.74
C PRO A 274 33.06 92.14 -18.93
N ALA A 275 32.17 91.15 -19.12
CA ALA A 275 32.31 89.72 -18.74
C ALA A 275 32.69 88.87 -19.99
N PRO A 276 32.63 87.50 -20.08
CA PRO A 276 31.66 86.52 -19.52
C PRO A 276 32.34 85.59 -18.46
N GLU A 277 32.15 84.27 -18.26
CA GLU A 277 31.44 83.16 -18.94
C GLU A 277 31.03 82.02 -17.95
N ALA A 278 30.49 80.88 -18.44
CA ALA A 278 29.82 79.84 -17.64
C ALA A 278 30.27 78.39 -17.95
N ALA A 279 29.94 77.45 -17.05
CA ALA A 279 30.13 76.00 -17.22
C ALA A 279 28.90 75.19 -16.75
N LYS A 280 28.69 73.99 -17.31
CA LYS A 280 27.55 73.09 -17.06
C LYS A 280 27.94 71.85 -16.21
N PRO A 281 26.97 71.19 -15.54
CA PRO A 281 27.21 69.94 -14.82
C PRO A 281 27.38 68.73 -15.77
N ARG A 282 27.76 67.58 -15.21
CA ARG A 282 27.73 66.27 -15.86
C ARG A 282 27.02 65.23 -14.99
N SER A 283 26.60 64.16 -15.68
CA SER A 283 25.91 62.95 -15.23
C SER A 283 26.56 62.27 -14.03
#